data_AF-A0A2N9GYD4-F1
#
_entry.id   AF-A0A2N9GYD4-F1
#
_cell.length_a   1.000
_cell.length_b   1.000
_cell.length_c   1.000
_cell.angle_alpha   90.00
_cell.angle_beta   90.00
_cell.angle_gamma   90.00
#
_symmetry.space_group_name_H-M   'P 1'
#
loop_
_entity.id
_entity.type
_entity.pdbx_description
1 polymer ?
#
loop_
_entity_poly.entity_id
_entity_poly.type
_entity_poly.pdbx_seq_one_letter_code
_entity_poly.pdbx_strand_id
1 'polypeptide(L)'
;MRLWEVLWTHYLSEHLHLYVCVAILKRYRNKIMGEQMDFDPLLKFINELSGHIDLDSVLRDAEALCICAGENGAACIPPGTPPSLPVDGLLYTQQDDEIL
;
A
#
# COMPACT_ATOMS: atom_id res chain seq x y z
N MET A 1 -0.76 -13.89 -2.47
CA MET A 1 -1.76 -13.42 -3.46
C MET A 1 -2.77 -12.44 -2.85
N ARG A 2 -3.28 -12.69 -1.64
CA ARG A 2 -4.30 -11.86 -0.96
C ARG A 2 -4.11 -10.32 -0.99
N LEU A 3 -2.88 -9.82 -0.82
CA LEU A 3 -2.63 -8.36 -0.88
C LEU A 3 -3.04 -7.77 -2.23
N TRP A 4 -2.57 -8.38 -3.31
CA TRP A 4 -2.83 -7.91 -4.67
C TRP A 4 -4.31 -7.99 -5.03
N GLU A 5 -4.98 -9.07 -4.62
CA GLU A 5 -6.44 -9.23 -4.80
C GLU A 5 -7.21 -8.07 -4.18
N VAL A 6 -6.86 -7.65 -2.96
CA VAL A 6 -7.52 -6.52 -2.30
C VAL A 6 -7.21 -5.20 -2.99
N LEU A 7 -5.93 -4.94 -3.33
CA LEU A 7 -5.51 -3.70 -3.98
C LEU A 7 -6.17 -3.47 -5.34
N TRP A 8 -6.37 -4.54 -6.13
CA TRP A 8 -6.91 -4.46 -7.48
C TRP A 8 -8.44 -4.38 -7.56
N THR A 9 -9.15 -4.62 -6.45
CA THR A 9 -10.62 -4.46 -6.42
C THR A 9 -11.07 -3.01 -6.49
N HIS A 10 -10.19 -2.04 -6.22
CA HIS A 10 -10.52 -0.61 -6.12
C HIS A 10 -11.70 -0.28 -5.20
N TYR A 11 -12.04 -1.17 -4.27
CA TYR A 11 -13.28 -1.09 -3.51
C TYR A 11 -13.41 0.18 -2.65
N LEU A 12 -12.32 0.62 -2.01
CA LEU A 12 -12.31 1.80 -1.13
C LEU A 12 -11.56 2.99 -1.71
N SER A 13 -10.48 2.75 -2.45
CA SER A 13 -9.65 3.80 -3.05
C SER A 13 -8.82 3.23 -4.18
N GLU A 14 -8.59 4.03 -5.22
CA GLU A 14 -7.65 3.70 -6.28
C GLU A 14 -6.20 3.63 -5.77
N HIS A 15 -5.89 4.32 -4.67
CA HIS A 15 -4.55 4.40 -4.08
C HIS A 15 -4.45 3.71 -2.71
N LEU A 16 -5.18 2.60 -2.53
CA LEU A 16 -5.18 1.84 -1.27
C LEU A 16 -3.78 1.41 -0.82
N HIS A 17 -2.84 1.18 -1.75
CA HIS A 17 -1.45 0.88 -1.45
C HIS A 17 -0.75 1.96 -0.59
N LEU A 18 -1.11 3.24 -0.73
CA LEU A 18 -0.57 4.31 0.12
C LEU A 18 -1.03 4.15 1.57
N TYR A 19 -2.30 3.79 1.78
CA TYR A 19 -2.85 3.53 3.10
C TYR A 19 -2.23 2.30 3.75
N VAL A 20 -1.85 1.28 2.96
CA VAL A 20 -1.07 0.12 3.44
C VAL A 20 0.30 0.56 3.95
N CYS A 21 1.02 1.41 3.22
CA CYS A 21 2.29 1.96 3.68
C CYS A 21 2.14 2.75 4.99
N VAL A 22 1.10 3.60 5.08
CA VAL A 22 0.80 4.37 6.28
C VAL A 22 0.43 3.47 7.46
N ALA A 23 -0.35 2.39 7.23
CA ALA A 23 -0.70 1.42 8.27
C ALA A 23 0.53 0.74 8.87
N ILE A 24 1.49 0.33 8.03
CA ILE A 24 2.77 -0.26 8.48
C ILE A 24 3.53 0.77 9.33
N LEU A 25 3.72 2.00 8.84
CA LEU A 25 4.43 3.04 9.58
C LEU A 25 3.75 3.39 10.91
N LYS A 26 2.42 3.51 10.91
CA LYS A 26 1.61 3.80 12.10
C LYS A 26 1.81 2.75 13.19
N ARG A 27 1.89 1.47 12.83
CA ARG A 27 2.07 0.36 13.78
C ARG A 27 3.40 0.42 14.51
N TYR A 28 4.46 0.82 13.81
CA TYR A 28 5.81 0.89 14.37
C TYR A 28 6.23 2.30 14.82
N ARG A 29 5.33 3.29 14.75
CA ARG A 29 5.63 4.70 15.07
C ARG A 29 6.32 4.88 16.42
N ASN A 30 5.88 4.17 17.45
CA ASN A 30 6.40 4.33 18.81
C ASN A 30 7.85 3.85 18.90
N LYS A 31 8.19 2.79 18.14
CA LYS A 31 9.56 2.26 18.07
C LYS A 31 10.45 3.21 17.26
N ILE A 32 9.99 3.63 16.08
CA ILE A 32 10.72 4.54 15.19
C ILE A 32 11.06 5.85 15.91
N MET A 33 10.07 6.47 16.56
CA MET A 33 10.26 7.73 17.30
C MET A 33 10.98 7.53 18.63
N GLY A 34 10.72 6.41 19.33
CA GLY A 34 11.37 6.12 20.61
C GLY A 34 12.86 5.82 20.49
N GLU A 35 13.28 5.18 19.40
CA GLU A 35 14.69 4.91 19.10
C GLU A 35 15.36 6.05 18.33
N GLN A 36 14.61 7.12 17.98
CA GLN A 36 15.07 8.25 17.17
C GLN A 36 15.79 7.78 15.89
N MET A 37 15.13 6.90 15.13
CA MET A 37 15.71 6.34 13.91
C MET A 37 15.85 7.43 12.83
N ASP A 38 17.09 7.66 12.41
CA ASP A 38 17.41 8.42 11.18
C ASP A 38 17.18 7.56 9.91
N PHE A 39 17.54 8.08 8.74
CA PHE A 39 17.27 7.42 7.45
C PHE A 39 17.82 5.99 7.34
N ASP A 40 19.11 5.76 7.61
CA ASP A 40 19.72 4.43 7.46
C ASP A 40 19.17 3.40 8.47
N PRO A 41 19.04 3.72 9.78
CA PRO A 41 18.39 2.82 10.74
C PRO A 41 16.94 2.52 10.39
N LEU A 42 16.17 3.53 9.94
CA LEU A 42 14.78 3.34 9.53
C LEU A 42 14.69 2.41 8.31
N LEU A 43 15.54 2.60 7.30
CA LEU A 43 15.57 1.76 6.12
C LEU A 43 15.91 0.31 6.48
N LYS A 44 16.92 0.10 7.32
CA LYS A 44 17.28 -1.23 7.83
C LYS A 44 16.11 -1.87 8.59
N PHE A 45 15.48 -1.12 9.48
CA PHE A 45 14.34 -1.59 10.26
C PHE A 45 13.16 -2.00 9.36
N ILE A 46 12.80 -1.18 8.37
CA ILE A 46 11.74 -1.49 7.42
C ILE A 46 12.08 -2.75 6.60
N ASN A 47 13.33 -2.90 6.16
CA ASN A 47 13.76 -4.10 5.45
C ASN A 47 13.67 -5.36 6.33
N GLU A 48 14.03 -5.25 7.62
CA GLU A 48 13.92 -6.34 8.60
C GLU A 48 12.46 -6.74 8.91
N LEU A 49 11.48 -5.88 8.61
CA LEU A 49 10.06 -6.27 8.71
C LEU A 49 9.63 -7.23 7.58
N SER A 50 10.40 -7.37 6.51
CA SER A 50 10.06 -8.26 5.39
C SER A 50 9.86 -9.70 5.88
N GLY A 51 8.73 -10.31 5.53
CA GLY A 51 8.35 -11.65 5.99
C GLY A 51 7.73 -11.71 7.39
N HIS A 52 7.73 -10.60 8.14
CA HIS A 52 7.16 -10.50 9.49
C HIS A 52 5.90 -9.64 9.55
N ILE A 53 5.46 -9.08 8.42
CA ILE A 53 4.26 -8.26 8.34
C ILE A 53 3.02 -9.16 8.35
N ASP A 54 2.19 -8.99 9.39
CA ASP A 54 0.86 -9.59 9.42
C ASP A 54 -0.08 -8.82 8.49
N LEU A 55 -0.28 -9.39 7.30
CA LEU A 55 -1.03 -8.78 6.21
C LEU A 55 -2.47 -8.45 6.58
N ASP A 56 -3.16 -9.32 7.34
CA ASP A 56 -4.58 -9.15 7.62
C ASP A 56 -4.85 -7.98 8.55
N SER A 57 -3.99 -7.78 9.55
CA SER A 57 -4.10 -6.62 10.44
C SER A 57 -3.71 -5.33 9.74
N VAL A 58 -2.67 -5.35 8.89
CA VAL A 58 -2.27 -4.18 8.10
C VAL A 58 -3.38 -3.76 7.13
N LEU A 59 -4.04 -4.71 6.45
CA LEU A 59 -5.15 -4.40 5.56
C LEU A 59 -6.33 -3.78 6.32
N ARG A 60 -6.72 -4.34 7.47
CA ARG A 60 -7.79 -3.75 8.30
C ARG A 60 -7.46 -2.33 8.75
N ASP A 61 -6.21 -2.10 9.17
CA ASP A 61 -5.76 -0.76 9.57
C ASP A 61 -5.76 0.21 8.38
N ALA A 62 -5.37 -0.25 7.19
CA ALA A 62 -5.38 0.54 5.97
C ALA A 62 -6.80 0.92 5.53
N GLU A 63 -7.75 -0.02 5.58
CA GLU A 63 -9.17 0.22 5.31
C GLU A 63 -9.75 1.24 6.29
N ALA A 64 -9.49 1.07 7.60
CA ALA A 64 -9.92 2.01 8.61
C ALA A 64 -9.31 3.41 8.39
N LEU A 65 -8.03 3.50 8.03
CA LEU A 65 -7.38 4.77 7.70
C LEU A 65 -8.01 5.43 6.46
N CYS A 66 -8.30 4.65 5.41
CA CYS A 66 -8.95 5.14 4.19
C CYS A 66 -10.33 5.72 4.48
N ILE A 67 -11.15 5.00 5.28
CA ILE A 67 -12.48 5.45 5.69
C ILE A 67 -12.39 6.70 6.57
N CYS A 68 -11.48 6.73 7.55
CA CYS A 68 -11.30 7.87 8.44
C CYS A 68 -10.79 9.12 7.73
N ALA A 69 -9.94 8.96 6.71
CA ALA A 69 -9.37 10.07 5.97
C ALA A 69 -10.40 10.71 5.01
N GLY A 70 -11.31 9.91 4.44
CA GLY A 70 -12.39 10.38 3.57
C GLY A 70 -11.88 11.24 2.41
N GLU A 71 -12.63 12.29 2.06
CA GLU A 71 -12.30 13.21 0.96
C GLU A 71 -10.98 13.98 1.21
N ASN A 72 -10.67 14.28 2.47
CA ASN A 72 -9.41 14.95 2.83
C ASN A 72 -8.20 14.06 2.53
N GLY A 73 -8.31 12.75 2.79
CA GLY A 73 -7.28 11.79 2.43
C GLY A 73 -7.03 11.73 0.93
N ALA A 74 -8.10 11.72 0.14
CA ALA A 74 -8.00 11.75 -1.32
C ALA A 74 -7.38 13.06 -1.83
N ALA A 75 -7.74 14.21 -1.25
CA ALA A 75 -7.19 15.51 -1.61
C ALA A 75 -5.70 15.66 -1.31
N CYS A 76 -5.15 14.88 -0.36
CA CYS A 76 -3.72 14.88 -0.05
C CYS A 76 -2.87 14.08 -1.05
N ILE A 77 -3.49 13.29 -1.94
CA ILE A 77 -2.77 12.49 -2.92
C ILE A 77 -2.31 13.41 -4.07
N PRO A 78 -0.99 13.49 -4.37
CA PRO A 78 -0.49 14.34 -5.43
C PRO A 78 -1.06 13.96 -6.80
N PRO A 79 -1.31 14.96 -7.68
CA PRO A 79 -1.74 14.68 -9.04
C PRO A 79 -0.65 13.90 -9.79
N GLY A 80 -1.05 12.88 -10.54
CA GLY A 80 -0.13 11.99 -11.26
C GLY A 80 0.37 10.79 -10.45
N THR A 81 -0.10 10.61 -9.21
CA THR A 81 0.15 9.37 -8.45
C THR A 81 -0.54 8.19 -9.17
N PRO A 82 0.16 7.10 -9.48
CA PRO A 82 -0.44 5.97 -10.17
C PRO A 82 -1.43 5.22 -9.25
N PRO A 83 -2.50 4.63 -9.81
CA PRO A 83 -3.40 3.76 -9.07
C PRO A 83 -2.73 2.42 -8.69
N SER A 84 -3.34 1.71 -7.73
CA SER A 84 -2.86 0.40 -7.24
C SER A 84 -2.89 -0.68 -8.31
N LEU A 85 -3.81 -0.57 -9.27
CA LEU A 85 -3.85 -1.37 -10.48
C LEU A 85 -3.16 -0.58 -11.60
N PRO A 86 -2.17 -1.15 -12.31
CA PRO A 86 -1.59 -0.50 -13.47
C PRO A 86 -2.65 -0.31 -14.56
N VAL A 87 -2.75 0.89 -15.12
CA VAL A 87 -3.66 1.20 -16.25
C VAL A 87 -3.35 0.34 -17.49
N ASP A 88 -2.08 -0.06 -17.66
CA ASP A 88 -1.63 -0.97 -18.74
C ASP A 88 -1.92 -2.46 -18.47
N GLY A 89 -2.39 -2.83 -17.28
CA GLY A 89 -2.63 -4.22 -16.87
C GLY A 89 -3.73 -4.95 -17.66
N LEU A 90 -4.59 -4.20 -18.35
CA LEU A 90 -5.66 -4.73 -19.22
C LEU A 90 -5.19 -4.98 -20.66
N LEU A 91 -4.01 -4.50 -21.06
CA LEU A 91 -3.45 -4.73 -22.41
C LEU A 91 -2.64 -6.02 -22.50
N TYR A 92 -2.20 -6.58 -21.37
CA TYR A 92 -1.43 -7.83 -21.34
C TYR A 92 -2.27 -9.10 -21.55
N THR A 93 -3.60 -9.00 -21.62
CA THR A 93 -4.49 -10.16 -21.82
C THR A 93 -4.81 -10.47 -23.29
N GLN A 94 -4.21 -9.76 -24.26
CA GLN A 94 -4.54 -9.95 -25.68
C GLN A 94 -3.38 -10.40 -26.59
N GLN A 95 -2.18 -10.70 -26.09
CA GLN A 95 -1.02 -10.92 -26.98
C GLN A 95 -0.37 -12.31 -26.97
N ASP A 96 -0.93 -13.29 -26.24
CA ASP A 96 -0.42 -14.68 -26.23
C ASP A 96 -1.32 -15.71 -26.94
N ASP A 97 -2.43 -15.31 -27.58
CA ASP A 97 -3.35 -16.23 -28.30
C ASP A 97 -3.18 -16.27 -29.84
N GLU A 98 -2.13 -15.65 -30.40
CA GLU A 98 -1.78 -15.77 -31.84
C GLU A 98 -0.38 -16.36 -32.04
N ILE A 99 -0.21 -17.65 -31.73
CA ILE A 99 0.83 -18.47 -32.37
C ILE A 99 0.19 -19.80 -32.81
N LEU A 100 -0.23 -19.83 -34.07
CA LEU A 100 -0.54 -21.01 -34.87
C LEU A 100 0.55 -21.18 -35.93
#